data_AF-A0AAV4GJU7-F1
#
_entry.id   AF-A0AAV4GJU7-F1
#
_cell.length_a   1.000
_cell.length_b   1.000
_cell.length_c   1.000
_cell.angle_alpha   90.00
_cell.angle_beta   90.00
_cell.angle_gamma   90.00
#
_symmetry.space_group_name_H-M   'P 1'
#
loop_
_entity.id
_entity.type
_entity.pdbx_description
1 polymer ?
#
loop_
_entity_poly.entity_id
_entity_poly.type
_entity_poly.pdbx_seq_one_letter_code
_entity_poly.pdbx_strand_id
1 'polypeptide(L)'
;MWVDGKGDRPVVLSPGFQSRKRMFTVFFNYSGLLVVYILPQETIMTTTYYVQNVLSQVKSAINEQRPKVSTSRTLLLHDNAGPYKARATTQSLRELEFKSCPTYSPDLAPCDFWLIQILKDRLAGRKFDRIQDLAKAVNSELRTIPEEDFQGVFRKRQIRLKRCIESHGEYFEGL
;
A
#
# COMPACT_ATOMS: atom_id res chain seq x y z
N MET A 1 -24.72 -19.47 -7.22
CA MET A 1 -25.10 -20.90 -7.28
C MET A 1 -24.52 -21.56 -6.03
N TRP A 2 -25.37 -21.96 -5.09
CA TRP A 2 -24.97 -22.69 -3.89
C TRP A 2 -25.30 -24.17 -4.11
N VAL A 3 -24.37 -25.05 -3.76
CA VAL A 3 -24.56 -26.50 -3.83
C VAL A 3 -25.00 -26.99 -2.46
N ASP A 4 -25.98 -27.89 -2.42
CA ASP A 4 -26.47 -28.48 -1.18
C ASP A 4 -25.38 -29.36 -0.54
N GLY A 5 -25.28 -29.32 0.79
CA GLY A 5 -24.16 -29.87 1.56
C GLY A 5 -24.05 -31.40 1.62
N LYS A 6 -24.44 -32.10 0.55
CA LYS A 6 -24.39 -33.57 0.45
C LYS A 6 -23.35 -34.11 -0.53
N GLY A 7 -22.61 -33.25 -1.22
CA GLY A 7 -21.43 -33.64 -2.01
C GLY A 7 -20.14 -33.46 -1.24
N ASP A 8 -19.14 -34.31 -1.49
CA ASP A 8 -17.77 -34.05 -1.06
C ASP A 8 -17.35 -32.67 -1.54
N ARG A 9 -16.69 -31.91 -0.65
CA ARG A 9 -16.19 -30.57 -0.98
C ARG A 9 -15.37 -30.67 -2.27
N PRO A 10 -15.72 -29.94 -3.34
CA PRO A 10 -14.90 -29.94 -4.53
C PRO A 10 -13.51 -29.47 -4.13
N VAL A 11 -12.51 -30.32 -4.37
CA VAL A 11 -11.11 -29.93 -4.24
C VAL A 11 -10.87 -28.91 -5.34
N VAL A 12 -10.95 -27.63 -4.98
CA VAL A 12 -10.50 -26.54 -5.86
C VAL A 12 -8.99 -26.68 -5.96
N LEU A 13 -8.53 -27.47 -6.94
CA LEU A 13 -7.16 -27.40 -7.42
C LEU A 13 -7.03 -26.04 -8.09
N SER A 14 -6.75 -25.00 -7.30
CA SER A 14 -6.22 -23.76 -7.83
C SER A 14 -4.79 -24.08 -8.24
N PRO A 15 -4.47 -24.23 -9.54
CA PRO A 15 -3.09 -24.29 -9.95
C PRO A 15 -2.56 -22.91 -9.58
N GLY A 16 -1.81 -22.83 -8.48
CA GLY A 16 -1.25 -21.57 -8.01
C GLY A 16 -0.59 -20.87 -9.19
N PHE A 17 -0.92 -19.60 -9.40
CA PHE A 17 -0.39 -18.81 -10.51
C PHE A 17 1.13 -18.99 -10.58
N GLN A 18 1.63 -19.74 -11.58
CA GLN A 18 3.01 -20.27 -11.60
C GLN A 18 4.08 -19.20 -11.86
N SER A 19 3.68 -17.94 -12.06
CA SER A 19 4.65 -16.85 -12.24
C SER A 19 5.26 -16.44 -10.90
N ARG A 20 6.57 -16.19 -10.91
CA ARG A 20 7.28 -15.58 -9.78
C ARG A 20 6.66 -14.21 -9.47
N LYS A 21 6.37 -13.95 -8.19
CA LYS A 21 5.80 -12.67 -7.71
C LYS A 21 6.78 -11.93 -6.81
N ARG A 22 6.62 -10.61 -6.74
CA ARG A 22 7.40 -9.76 -5.85
C ARG A 22 6.52 -8.78 -5.09
N MET A 23 6.75 -8.64 -3.78
CA MET A 23 6.04 -7.67 -2.95
C MET A 23 6.84 -6.37 -2.85
N PHE A 24 6.21 -5.29 -3.26
CA PHE A 24 6.68 -3.92 -3.10
C PHE A 24 5.83 -3.24 -2.03
N THR A 25 6.47 -2.49 -1.14
CA THR A 25 5.80 -1.61 -0.18
C THR A 25 6.23 -0.18 -0.48
N VAL A 26 5.28 0.66 -0.84
CA VAL A 26 5.56 2.03 -1.28
C VAL A 26 4.93 3.01 -0.31
N PHE A 27 5.72 4.00 0.12
CA PHE A 27 5.25 5.15 0.89
C PHE A 27 5.49 6.41 0.09
N PHE A 28 4.53 7.32 0.15
CA PHE A 28 4.60 8.65 -0.46
C PHE A 28 3.80 9.64 0.38
N ASN A 29 4.05 10.92 0.18
CA ASN A 29 3.35 12.02 0.81
C ASN A 29 2.85 13.01 -0.26
N TYR A 30 2.32 14.15 0.18
CA TYR A 30 1.81 15.20 -0.71
C TYR A 30 2.86 15.75 -1.69
N SER A 31 4.14 15.70 -1.31
CA SER A 31 5.28 16.20 -2.08
C SER A 31 5.95 15.14 -2.94
N GLY A 32 5.54 13.87 -2.83
CA GLY A 32 6.07 12.80 -3.68
C GLY A 32 6.45 11.52 -2.95
N LEU A 33 7.20 10.69 -3.66
CA LEU A 33 7.69 9.38 -3.21
C LEU A 33 8.60 9.52 -1.99
N LEU A 34 8.38 8.69 -0.96
CA LEU A 34 9.19 8.64 0.25
C LEU A 34 10.10 7.42 0.25
N VAL A 35 9.52 6.22 0.19
CA VAL A 35 10.24 4.95 0.31
C VAL A 35 9.63 3.93 -0.65
N VAL A 36 10.49 3.20 -1.36
CA VAL A 36 10.12 1.99 -2.10
C VAL A 36 10.90 0.84 -1.49
N TYR A 37 10.17 -0.04 -0.81
CA TYR A 37 10.73 -1.20 -0.16
C TYR A 37 10.38 -2.45 -0.94
N ILE A 38 11.36 -3.33 -1.15
CA ILE A 38 11.16 -4.60 -1.84
C ILE A 38 11.39 -5.71 -0.83
N LEU A 39 10.31 -6.40 -0.45
CA LEU A 39 10.38 -7.50 0.51
C LEU A 39 11.31 -8.60 -0.04
N PRO A 40 12.32 -9.11 0.69
CA PRO A 40 13.28 -10.13 0.23
C PRO A 40 12.67 -11.39 -0.39
N GLN A 41 13.47 -12.14 -1.17
CA GLN A 41 12.95 -13.33 -1.85
C GLN A 41 12.57 -14.38 -0.82
N GLU A 42 11.46 -15.09 -1.07
CA GLU A 42 10.95 -16.16 -0.21
C GLU A 42 10.63 -15.72 1.23
N THR A 43 10.47 -14.42 1.47
CA THR A 43 9.98 -13.90 2.75
C THR A 43 8.54 -13.40 2.63
N ILE A 44 7.85 -13.38 3.76
CA ILE A 44 6.51 -12.84 3.92
C ILE A 44 6.62 -11.59 4.78
N MET A 45 5.80 -10.58 4.50
CA MET A 45 5.71 -9.41 5.36
C MET A 45 5.10 -9.82 6.70
N THR A 46 5.95 -10.00 7.72
CA THR A 46 5.51 -10.26 9.10
C THR A 46 5.45 -8.95 9.89
N THR A 47 4.77 -8.97 11.03
CA THR A 47 4.75 -7.84 11.97
C THR A 47 6.17 -7.40 12.34
N THR A 48 7.02 -8.35 12.73
CA THR A 48 8.41 -8.07 13.11
C THR A 48 9.17 -7.43 11.95
N TYR A 49 8.99 -7.97 10.75
CA TYR A 49 9.66 -7.47 9.55
C TYR A 49 9.26 -6.03 9.25
N TYR A 50 7.95 -5.75 9.28
CA TYR A 50 7.39 -4.43 9.05
C TYR A 50 7.92 -3.39 10.05
N VAL A 51 7.87 -3.72 11.34
CA VAL A 51 8.33 -2.82 12.41
C VAL A 51 9.81 -2.52 12.30
N GLN A 52 10.65 -3.55 12.16
CA GLN A 52 12.10 -3.39 12.24
C GLN A 52 12.70 -2.79 10.97
N ASN A 53 12.18 -3.16 9.79
CA ASN A 53 12.82 -2.85 8.52
C ASN A 53 12.08 -1.77 7.73
N VAL A 54 10.76 -1.65 7.88
CA VAL A 54 9.95 -0.75 7.03
C VAL A 54 9.66 0.56 7.75
N LEU A 55 9.09 0.53 8.96
CA LEU A 55 8.71 1.75 9.68
C LEU A 55 9.90 2.65 10.04
N SER A 56 11.04 2.06 10.38
CA SER A 56 12.29 2.76 10.66
C SER A 56 12.78 3.57 9.45
N GLN A 57 12.73 2.99 8.25
CA GLN A 57 13.10 3.67 7.00
C GLN A 57 12.13 4.80 6.65
N VAL A 58 10.82 4.57 6.84
CA VAL A 58 9.80 5.61 6.63
C VAL A 58 10.04 6.80 7.54
N LYS A 59 10.38 6.55 8.81
CA LYS A 59 10.74 7.61 9.77
C LYS A 59 11.97 8.39 9.32
N SER A 60 13.04 7.71 8.89
CA SER A 60 14.25 8.38 8.37
C SER A 60 13.92 9.25 7.16
N ALA A 61 13.21 8.71 6.17
CA ALA A 61 12.85 9.43 4.96
C ALA A 61 11.99 10.67 5.23
N ILE A 62 11.06 10.60 6.19
CA ILE A 62 10.26 11.76 6.60
C ILE A 62 11.14 12.82 7.26
N ASN A 63 12.04 12.43 8.16
CA ASN A 63 12.95 13.36 8.82
C ASN A 63 13.89 14.04 7.81
N GLU A 64 14.37 13.31 6.80
CA GLU A 64 15.22 13.84 5.74
C GLU A 64 14.48 14.85 4.85
N GLN A 65 13.25 14.52 4.42
CA GLN A 65 12.46 15.44 3.59
C GLN A 65 11.88 16.62 4.38
N ARG A 66 11.63 16.45 5.68
CA ARG A 66 10.93 17.44 6.53
C ARG A 66 11.59 17.55 7.91
N PRO A 67 12.84 18.01 8.02
CA PRO A 67 13.59 18.03 9.27
C PRO A 67 12.97 18.91 10.36
N LYS A 68 12.11 19.87 9.97
CA LYS A 68 11.43 20.81 10.87
C LYS A 68 10.03 20.35 11.32
N VAL A 69 9.52 19.24 10.79
CA VAL A 69 8.18 18.74 11.10
C VAL A 69 8.29 17.49 11.97
N SER A 70 7.80 17.58 13.22
CA SER A 70 7.71 16.40 14.08
C SER A 70 6.77 15.37 13.46
N THR A 71 7.17 14.09 13.51
CA THR A 71 6.35 12.97 13.06
C THR A 71 5.06 12.79 13.85
N SER A 72 4.94 13.38 15.04
CA SER A 72 3.68 13.51 15.78
C SER A 72 2.54 14.13 14.96
N ARG A 73 2.88 14.90 13.91
CA ARG A 73 1.95 15.48 12.94
C ARG A 73 1.74 14.63 11.69
N THR A 74 2.40 13.49 11.58
CA THR A 74 2.28 12.58 10.44
C THR A 74 1.18 11.57 10.70
N LEU A 75 0.18 11.57 9.82
CA LEU A 75 -0.83 10.53 9.74
C LEU A 75 -0.34 9.44 8.76
N LEU A 76 -0.09 8.24 9.28
CA LEU A 76 0.28 7.08 8.48
C LEU A 76 -0.99 6.34 8.05
N LEU A 77 -1.21 6.30 6.74
CA LEU A 77 -2.28 5.54 6.11
C LEU A 77 -1.70 4.21 5.60
N HIS A 78 -2.26 3.10 6.05
CA HIS A 78 -1.85 1.74 5.66
C HIS A 78 -3.04 0.79 5.72
N ASP A 79 -2.93 -0.34 5.04
CA ASP A 79 -4.02 -1.33 5.01
C ASP A 79 -4.23 -2.01 6.39
N ASN A 80 -5.37 -2.68 6.55
CA ASN A 80 -5.73 -3.37 7.79
C ASN A 80 -5.26 -4.85 7.85
N ALA A 81 -4.21 -5.22 7.10
CA ALA A 81 -3.66 -6.57 7.12
C ALA A 81 -3.10 -6.92 8.50
N GLY A 82 -3.10 -8.22 8.80
CA GLY A 82 -2.64 -8.79 10.08
C GLY A 82 -1.33 -8.18 10.60
N PRO A 83 -0.26 -8.12 9.78
CA PRO A 83 1.02 -7.56 10.20
C PRO A 83 0.94 -6.11 10.69
N TYR A 84 0.10 -5.29 10.06
CA TYR A 84 0.07 -3.84 10.28
C TYR A 84 -0.86 -3.42 11.42
N LYS A 85 -1.84 -4.26 11.76
CA LYS A 85 -2.73 -4.06 12.93
C LYS A 85 -2.27 -4.74 14.21
N ALA A 86 -1.21 -5.56 14.15
CA ALA A 86 -0.69 -6.26 15.30
C ALA A 86 -0.31 -5.30 16.44
N ARG A 87 -0.37 -5.79 17.69
CA ARG A 87 -0.06 -5.00 18.89
C ARG A 87 1.36 -4.40 18.81
N ALA A 88 2.34 -5.19 18.36
CA ALA A 88 3.72 -4.73 18.21
C ALA A 88 3.83 -3.59 17.18
N THR A 89 3.10 -3.64 16.07
CA THR A 89 3.05 -2.54 15.11
C THR A 89 2.41 -1.30 15.72
N THR A 90 1.27 -1.44 16.39
CA THR A 90 0.60 -0.32 17.05
C THR A 90 1.50 0.34 18.10
N GLN A 91 2.27 -0.46 18.84
CA GLN A 91 3.24 0.04 19.81
C GLN A 91 4.38 0.78 19.13
N SER A 92 4.99 0.19 18.09
CA SER A 92 6.08 0.83 17.35
C SER A 92 5.64 2.15 16.71
N LEU A 93 4.41 2.22 16.16
CA LEU A 93 3.86 3.48 15.64
C LEU A 93 3.78 4.57 16.70
N ARG A 94 3.42 4.22 17.95
CA ARG A 94 3.41 5.19 19.07
C ARG A 94 4.81 5.66 19.43
N GLU A 95 5.76 4.74 19.52
CA GLU A 95 7.17 5.03 19.83
C GLU A 95 7.82 5.92 18.75
N LEU A 96 7.44 5.72 17.49
CA LEU A 96 7.86 6.54 16.35
C LEU A 96 7.05 7.84 16.20
N GLU A 97 6.04 8.04 17.06
CA GLU A 97 5.09 9.14 17.09
C GLU A 97 4.18 9.26 15.86
N PHE A 98 3.96 8.18 15.12
CA PHE A 98 2.99 8.16 14.03
C PHE A 98 1.55 8.06 14.53
N LYS A 99 0.65 8.86 13.95
CA LYS A 99 -0.80 8.64 14.08
C LYS A 99 -1.22 7.59 13.06
N SER A 100 -1.76 6.46 13.51
CA SER A 100 -2.23 5.39 12.63
C SER A 100 -3.64 5.65 12.12
N CYS A 101 -3.85 5.49 10.82
CA CYS A 101 -5.17 5.49 10.18
C CYS A 101 -5.29 4.22 9.32
N PRO A 102 -5.72 3.08 9.88
CA PRO A 102 -5.93 1.88 9.08
C PRO A 102 -7.11 2.09 8.13
N THR A 103 -6.93 1.79 6.84
CA THR A 103 -8.00 1.82 5.84
C THR A 103 -8.67 0.46 5.73
N TYR A 104 -9.99 0.44 5.95
CA TYR A 104 -10.85 -0.73 5.71
C TYR A 104 -11.40 -0.76 4.27
N SER A 105 -11.32 0.35 3.54
CA SER A 105 -11.83 0.51 2.18
C SER A 105 -10.71 0.91 1.21
N PRO A 106 -10.49 0.12 0.14
CA PRO A 106 -9.58 0.45 -0.95
C PRO A 106 -9.92 1.79 -1.64
N ASP A 107 -11.20 2.18 -1.67
CA ASP A 107 -11.65 3.42 -2.33
C ASP A 107 -11.15 4.68 -1.65
N LEU A 108 -10.67 4.55 -0.40
CA LEU A 108 -10.11 5.63 0.40
C LEU A 108 -8.58 5.60 0.45
N ALA A 109 -7.95 4.56 -0.07
CA ALA A 109 -6.51 4.34 -0.05
C ALA A 109 -5.89 4.77 -1.40
N PRO A 110 -5.08 5.86 -1.44
CA PRO A 110 -4.41 6.33 -2.65
C PRO A 110 -3.55 5.26 -3.35
N CYS A 111 -3.00 4.31 -2.59
CA CYS A 111 -2.28 3.18 -3.18
C CYS A 111 -3.18 2.33 -4.08
N ASP A 112 -4.40 2.03 -3.61
CA ASP A 112 -5.30 1.08 -4.27
C ASP A 112 -6.00 1.70 -5.48
N PHE A 113 -6.62 2.88 -5.32
CA PHE A 113 -7.42 3.49 -6.40
C PHE A 113 -6.60 4.29 -7.43
N TRP A 114 -5.31 4.54 -7.18
CA TRP A 114 -4.49 5.40 -8.04
C TRP A 114 -3.11 4.81 -8.34
N LEU A 115 -2.27 4.57 -7.33
CA LEU A 115 -0.87 4.19 -7.58
C LEU A 115 -0.75 2.83 -8.28
N ILE A 116 -1.49 1.83 -7.81
CA ILE A 116 -1.50 0.50 -8.41
C ILE A 116 -2.00 0.56 -9.86
N GLN A 117 -2.98 1.42 -10.16
CA GLN A 117 -3.49 1.56 -11.52
C GLN A 117 -2.43 2.16 -12.45
N ILE A 118 -1.74 3.23 -12.02
CA ILE A 118 -0.61 3.81 -12.76
C ILE A 118 0.45 2.76 -13.08
N LEU A 119 0.84 1.96 -12.07
CA LEU A 119 1.85 0.92 -12.26
C LEU A 119 1.37 -0.18 -13.21
N LYS A 120 0.11 -0.60 -13.12
CA LYS A 120 -0.48 -1.58 -14.04
C LYS A 120 -0.43 -1.07 -15.47
N ASP A 121 -0.84 0.17 -15.70
CA ASP A 121 -0.92 0.75 -17.04
C ASP A 121 0.48 0.92 -17.65
N ARG A 122 1.45 1.41 -16.86
CA ARG A 122 2.82 1.66 -17.34
C ARG A 122 3.67 0.40 -17.52
N LEU A 123 3.35 -0.67 -16.77
CA LEU A 123 4.07 -1.94 -16.83
C LEU A 123 3.31 -3.00 -17.66
N ALA A 124 2.13 -2.68 -18.17
CA ALA A 124 1.32 -3.58 -18.98
C ALA A 124 2.12 -4.11 -20.18
N GLY A 125 2.03 -5.42 -20.42
CA GLY A 125 2.69 -6.09 -21.54
C GLY A 125 4.22 -6.25 -21.41
N ARG A 126 4.87 -5.60 -20.44
CA ARG A 126 6.31 -5.76 -20.20
C ARG A 126 6.59 -7.12 -19.54
N LYS A 127 7.60 -7.83 -20.03
CA LYS A 127 8.10 -9.07 -19.45
C LYS A 127 9.45 -8.82 -18.77
N PHE A 128 9.66 -9.43 -17.62
CA PHE A 128 10.89 -9.29 -16.85
C PHE A 128 11.43 -10.68 -16.48
N ASP A 129 12.63 -11.00 -16.93
CA ASP A 129 13.27 -12.29 -16.65
C ASP A 129 13.90 -12.33 -15.25
N ARG A 130 14.31 -11.15 -14.74
CA ARG A 130 14.94 -11.01 -13.42
C ARG A 130 14.14 -10.06 -12.54
N ILE A 131 14.08 -10.38 -11.25
CA ILE A 131 13.41 -9.55 -10.24
C ILE A 131 14.06 -8.17 -10.14
N GLN A 132 15.38 -8.08 -10.35
CA GLN A 132 16.12 -6.83 -10.35
C GLN A 132 15.65 -5.89 -11.47
N ASP A 133 15.29 -6.44 -12.63
CA ASP A 133 14.83 -5.64 -13.77
C ASP A 133 13.41 -5.13 -13.53
N LEU A 134 12.53 -5.97 -12.98
CA LEU A 134 11.21 -5.54 -12.49
C LEU A 134 11.35 -4.45 -11.43
N ALA A 135 12.25 -4.64 -10.46
CA ALA A 135 12.49 -3.68 -9.39
C ALA A 135 12.97 -2.32 -9.92
N LYS A 136 13.89 -2.33 -10.90
CA LYS A 136 14.36 -1.11 -11.58
C LYS A 136 13.23 -0.43 -12.34
N ALA A 137 12.43 -1.20 -13.09
CA ALA A 137 11.30 -0.66 -13.84
C ALA A 137 10.27 0.00 -12.91
N VAL A 138 9.83 -0.70 -11.85
CA VAL A 138 8.90 -0.13 -10.86
C VAL A 138 9.47 1.14 -10.23
N ASN A 139 10.73 1.13 -9.77
CA ASN A 139 11.35 2.32 -9.20
C ASN A 139 11.46 3.47 -10.20
N SER A 140 11.75 3.18 -11.47
CA SER A 140 11.80 4.19 -12.54
C SER A 140 10.42 4.81 -12.74
N GLU A 141 9.38 3.99 -12.91
CA GLU A 141 8.02 4.50 -13.14
C GLU A 141 7.49 5.30 -11.94
N LEU A 142 7.81 4.90 -10.71
CA LEU A 142 7.41 5.65 -9.52
C LEU A 142 8.08 7.04 -9.44
N ARG A 143 9.34 7.15 -9.90
CA ARG A 143 10.11 8.41 -9.87
C ARG A 143 9.74 9.37 -10.99
N THR A 144 9.05 8.90 -12.05
CA THR A 144 8.54 9.78 -13.12
C THR A 144 7.15 10.35 -12.79
N ILE A 145 6.54 9.97 -11.67
CA ILE A 145 5.28 10.57 -11.23
C ILE A 145 5.57 12.00 -10.75
N PRO A 146 4.96 13.03 -11.35
CA PRO A 146 5.20 14.42 -10.99
C PRO A 146 4.56 14.75 -9.64
N GLU A 147 5.08 15.77 -8.95
CA GLU A 147 4.55 16.18 -7.63
C GLU A 147 3.06 16.53 -7.72
N GLU A 148 2.63 17.18 -8.80
CA GLU A 148 1.25 17.59 -9.04
C GLU A 148 0.26 16.41 -9.01
N ASP A 149 0.69 15.22 -9.45
CA ASP A 149 -0.13 14.01 -9.42
C ASP A 149 -0.29 13.48 -8.00
N PHE A 150 0.77 13.53 -7.18
CA PHE A 150 0.68 13.22 -5.76
C PHE A 150 -0.28 14.21 -5.06
N GLN A 151 -0.12 15.50 -5.29
CA GLN A 151 -1.03 16.51 -4.75
C GLN A 151 -2.48 16.28 -5.22
N GLY A 152 -2.66 15.91 -6.48
CA GLY A 152 -3.93 15.52 -7.08
C GLY A 152 -4.60 14.35 -6.37
N VAL A 153 -3.86 13.27 -6.07
CA VAL A 153 -4.44 12.09 -5.41
C VAL A 153 -4.88 12.40 -3.98
N PHE A 154 -4.16 13.24 -3.24
CA PHE A 154 -4.57 13.66 -1.90
C PHE A 154 -5.86 14.51 -1.93
N ARG A 155 -6.00 15.42 -2.90
CA ARG A 155 -7.26 16.16 -3.13
C ARG A 155 -8.41 15.22 -3.50
N LYS A 156 -8.18 14.27 -4.41
CA LYS A 156 -9.17 13.26 -4.80
C LYS A 156 -9.61 12.41 -3.59
N ARG A 157 -8.68 12.06 -2.71
CA ARG A 157 -9.00 11.36 -1.45
C ARG A 157 -9.90 12.19 -0.53
N GLN A 158 -9.68 13.50 -0.40
CA GLN A 158 -10.57 14.36 0.39
C GLN A 158 -12.00 14.36 -0.16
N ILE A 159 -12.16 14.39 -1.49
CA ILE A 159 -13.48 14.30 -2.14
C ILE A 159 -14.13 12.93 -1.86
N ARG A 160 -13.37 11.83 -2.00
CA ARG A 160 -13.83 10.47 -1.71
C ARG A 160 -14.26 10.30 -0.26
N LEU A 161 -13.54 10.88 0.70
CA LEU A 161 -13.92 10.89 2.11
C LEU A 161 -15.24 11.61 2.35
N LYS A 162 -15.46 12.78 1.72
CA LYS A 162 -16.74 13.50 1.81
C LYS A 162 -17.89 12.66 1.27
N ARG A 163 -17.71 12.05 0.09
CA ARG A 163 -18.72 11.15 -0.50
C ARG A 163 -19.03 9.95 0.40
N CYS A 164 -18.01 9.35 1.02
CA CYS A 164 -18.20 8.26 1.97
C CYS A 164 -19.06 8.71 3.18
N ILE A 165 -18.83 9.92 3.70
CA ILE A 165 -19.65 10.49 4.77
C ILE A 165 -21.09 10.74 4.30
N GLU A 166 -21.26 11.35 3.12
CA GLU A 166 -22.57 11.63 2.51
C GLU A 166 -23.35 10.34 2.19
N SER A 167 -22.64 9.27 1.84
CA SER A 167 -23.21 7.95 1.57
C SER A 167 -23.37 7.11 2.84
N HIS A 168 -23.19 7.69 4.03
CA HIS A 168 -23.27 6.99 5.32
C HIS A 168 -22.39 5.73 5.43
N GLY A 169 -21.24 5.72 4.75
CA GLY A 169 -20.30 4.61 4.73
C GLY A 169 -20.53 3.57 3.62
N GLU A 170 -21.56 3.72 2.80
CA GLU A 170 -21.81 2.86 1.64
C GLU A 170 -20.79 3.09 0.52
N TYR A 171 -20.62 2.07 -0.33
CA TYR A 171 -19.76 2.13 -1.50
C TYR A 171 -20.33 3.11 -2.53
N PHE A 172 -19.48 3.99 -3.08
CA PHE A 172 -19.91 5.07 -3.98
C PHE A 172 -19.32 5.00 -5.39
N GLU A 173 -18.48 4.00 -5.73
CA GLU A 173 -18.07 3.79 -7.12
C GLU A 173 -19.14 2.95 -7.84
N GLY A 174 -19.85 3.54 -8.80
CA GLY A 174 -20.95 2.88 -9.51
C GLY A 174 -22.34 3.54 -9.37
N LEU A 175 -22.42 4.66 -8.63
CA LEU A 175 -23.53 5.61 -8.67
C LEU A 175 -23.30 6.70 -9.74
#